data_AF-A0A166S882-F1
#
_entry.id   AF-A0A166S882-F1
#
_cell.length_a   1.000
_cell.length_b   1.000
_cell.length_c   1.000
_cell.angle_alpha   90.00
_cell.angle_beta   90.00
_cell.angle_gamma   90.00
#
_symmetry.space_group_name_H-M   'P 1'
#
loop_
_entity.id
_entity.type
_entity.pdbx_description
1 polymer ?
#
loop_
_entity_poly.entity_id
_entity_poly.type
_entity_poly.pdbx_seq_one_letter_code
_entity_poly.pdbx_strand_id
1 'polypeptide(L)'
;MTPGSQDRSDEDAEPNVGIYEAGIIQKGVNIVFFNDKKDEGVLYEQFYKPFPEVGLALILTAIECCIDEWSTGSQTLKKFTSDEYSVIYDEHMSGLADFDENTKEYGLLPLLLSRLYNNGRWV
;
A
#
# COMPACT_ATOMS: atom_id res chain seq x y z
N MET A 1 34.27 8.07 -25.97
CA MET A 1 32.88 7.90 -26.45
C MET A 1 32.31 6.69 -25.75
N THR A 2 31.66 6.92 -24.61
CA THR A 2 30.94 5.90 -23.83
C THR A 2 29.45 6.11 -24.10
N PRO A 3 28.69 5.10 -24.57
CA PRO A 3 27.25 5.23 -24.63
C PRO A 3 26.73 5.20 -23.19
N GLY A 4 26.23 6.34 -22.75
CA GLY A 4 25.57 6.50 -21.47
C GLY A 4 24.15 5.93 -21.52
N SER A 5 23.78 5.35 -20.38
CA SER A 5 22.43 5.30 -19.82
C SER A 5 21.32 4.83 -20.76
N GLN A 6 21.13 3.51 -20.75
CA GLN A 6 19.86 2.92 -21.11
C GLN A 6 18.83 3.32 -20.05
N ASP A 7 18.06 4.36 -20.39
CA ASP A 7 16.74 4.64 -19.86
C ASP A 7 15.92 3.35 -19.93
N ARG A 8 15.79 2.68 -18.78
CA ARG A 8 15.21 1.34 -18.70
C ARG A 8 13.72 1.49 -18.37
N SER A 9 12.97 1.90 -19.39
CA SER A 9 11.61 1.49 -19.73
C SER A 9 10.70 1.12 -18.53
N ASP A 10 9.92 2.10 -18.08
CA ASP A 10 8.66 1.89 -17.36
C ASP A 10 7.56 1.27 -18.28
N GLU A 11 7.89 0.92 -19.52
CA GLU A 11 6.93 0.56 -20.58
C GLU A 11 6.48 -0.92 -20.62
N ASP A 12 7.06 -1.81 -19.80
CA ASP A 12 6.76 -3.26 -19.83
C ASP A 12 6.15 -3.82 -18.52
N ALA A 13 5.68 -2.97 -17.61
CA ALA A 13 4.88 -3.47 -16.49
C ALA A 13 3.46 -3.74 -16.99
N GLU A 14 3.03 -5.02 -16.99
CA GLU A 14 1.61 -5.34 -17.11
C GLU A 14 0.84 -4.43 -16.14
N PRO A 15 -0.26 -3.79 -16.58
CA PRO A 15 -1.02 -2.93 -15.71
C PRO A 15 -1.36 -3.73 -14.45
N ASN A 16 -1.13 -3.17 -13.28
CA ASN A 16 -1.53 -3.80 -12.03
C ASN A 16 -3.06 -3.94 -12.03
N VAL A 17 -3.58 -5.11 -12.43
CA VAL A 17 -5.01 -5.34 -12.70
C VAL A 17 -5.78 -5.70 -11.43
N GLY A 18 -5.09 -6.16 -10.38
CA GLY A 18 -5.76 -6.55 -9.13
C GLY A 18 -6.25 -5.38 -8.28
N ILE A 19 -7.33 -5.60 -7.53
CA ILE A 19 -8.02 -4.58 -6.72
C ILE A 19 -7.15 -3.87 -5.67
N TYR A 20 -6.05 -4.50 -5.25
CA TYR A 20 -5.08 -3.94 -4.29
C TYR A 20 -3.66 -3.82 -4.88
N GLU A 21 -3.53 -3.80 -6.20
CA GLU A 21 -2.23 -3.76 -6.87
C GLU A 21 -1.89 -2.36 -7.38
N ALA A 22 -2.79 -1.38 -7.26
CA ALA A 22 -2.56 -0.02 -7.69
C ALA A 22 -1.22 0.52 -7.14
N GLY A 23 -0.37 1.07 -8.02
CA GLY A 23 1.01 1.45 -7.66
C GLY A 23 1.13 2.48 -6.53
N ILE A 24 0.06 3.24 -6.26
CA ILE A 24 -0.02 4.16 -5.12
C ILE A 24 0.05 3.44 -3.77
N ILE A 25 -0.43 2.19 -3.68
CA ILE A 25 -0.39 1.38 -2.45
C ILE A 25 1.06 1.07 -2.09
N GLN A 26 1.85 0.53 -3.02
CA GLN A 26 3.27 0.27 -2.77
C GLN A 26 4.04 1.56 -2.46
N LYS A 27 3.73 2.67 -3.15
CA LYS A 27 4.35 3.97 -2.87
C LYS A 27 4.05 4.43 -1.43
N GLY A 28 2.79 4.31 -1.00
CA GLY A 28 2.39 4.63 0.38
C GLY A 28 3.10 3.75 1.41
N VAL A 29 3.13 2.44 1.18
CA VAL A 29 3.86 1.49 2.04
C VAL A 29 5.33 1.88 2.16
N ASN A 30 5.99 2.19 1.05
CA ASN A 30 7.40 2.58 1.06
C ASN A 30 7.65 3.88 1.84
N ILE A 31 6.81 4.89 1.64
CA ILE A 31 6.94 6.18 2.31
C ILE A 31 6.74 6.06 3.82
N VAL A 32 5.77 5.24 4.25
CA VAL A 32 5.37 5.18 5.67
C VAL A 32 6.22 4.18 6.47
N PHE A 33 6.60 3.05 5.87
CA PHE A 33 7.17 1.92 6.63
C PHE A 33 8.59 1.52 6.22
N PHE A 34 9.10 1.99 5.06
CA PHE A 34 10.36 1.50 4.48
C PHE A 34 11.24 2.60 3.85
N ASN A 35 11.05 3.87 4.19
CA ASN A 35 11.76 4.99 3.57
C ASN A 35 13.24 5.06 4.02
N ASP A 36 13.53 4.77 5.29
CA ASP A 36 14.87 4.74 5.89
C ASP A 36 15.14 3.41 6.61
N LYS A 37 16.42 3.09 6.85
CA LYS A 37 16.86 1.92 7.62
C LYS A 37 16.40 1.93 9.07
N LYS A 38 15.95 3.09 9.57
CA LYS A 38 15.40 3.27 10.92
C LYS A 38 13.88 3.14 10.98
N ASP A 39 13.20 2.96 9.84
CA ASP A 39 11.76 2.80 9.85
C ASP A 39 11.35 1.44 10.42
N GLU A 40 10.14 1.39 10.96
CA GLU A 40 9.64 0.23 11.72
C GLU A 40 9.60 -1.04 10.87
N GLY A 41 9.26 -0.91 9.58
CA GLY A 41 9.25 -2.04 8.65
C GLY A 41 10.63 -2.65 8.42
N VAL A 42 11.70 -1.88 8.63
CA VAL A 42 13.09 -2.33 8.52
C VAL A 42 13.62 -2.84 9.86
N LEU A 43 13.37 -2.11 10.94
CA LEU A 43 13.89 -2.45 12.27
C LEU A 43 13.22 -3.68 12.89
N TYR A 44 11.94 -3.91 12.58
CA TYR A 44 11.13 -4.94 13.21
C TYR A 44 10.56 -5.93 12.19
N GLU A 45 11.43 -6.45 11.30
CA GLU A 45 11.08 -7.41 10.25
C GLU A 45 10.13 -8.53 10.72
N GLN A 46 10.28 -9.03 11.95
CA GLN A 46 9.42 -10.09 12.51
C GLN A 46 7.92 -9.74 12.58
N PHE A 47 7.56 -8.45 12.63
CA PHE A 47 6.18 -7.98 12.66
C PHE A 47 5.69 -7.52 11.28
N TYR A 48 6.61 -7.24 10.35
CA TYR A 48 6.29 -6.71 9.03
C TYR A 48 6.52 -7.72 7.90
N LYS A 49 6.93 -8.96 8.18
CA LYS A 49 7.14 -10.02 7.18
C LYS A 49 6.23 -11.23 7.41
N PRO A 50 5.24 -11.48 6.52
CA PRO A 50 4.81 -10.62 5.40
C PRO A 50 4.22 -9.30 5.91
N PHE A 51 4.03 -8.33 5.00
CA PHE A 51 3.52 -7.01 5.38
C PHE A 51 2.20 -7.15 6.16
N PRO A 52 2.00 -6.42 7.27
CA PRO A 52 0.87 -6.68 8.13
C PRO A 52 -0.41 -6.16 7.46
N GLU A 53 -1.47 -6.97 7.52
CA GLU A 53 -2.79 -6.63 6.94
C GLU A 53 -3.32 -5.31 7.51
N VAL A 54 -3.16 -5.10 8.83
CA VAL A 54 -3.50 -3.86 9.52
C VAL A 54 -2.77 -2.64 8.95
N GLY A 55 -1.54 -2.83 8.44
CA GLY A 55 -0.78 -1.78 7.77
C GLY A 55 -1.30 -1.48 6.37
N LEU A 56 -1.76 -2.51 5.63
CA LEU A 56 -2.38 -2.33 4.33
C LEU A 56 -3.71 -1.57 4.47
N ALA A 57 -4.56 -1.96 5.41
CA ALA A 57 -5.80 -1.23 5.71
C ALA A 57 -5.55 0.24 6.05
N LEU A 58 -4.49 0.54 6.81
CA LEU A 58 -4.13 1.92 7.14
C LEU A 58 -3.75 2.73 5.89
N ILE A 59 -2.98 2.14 4.97
CA ILE A 59 -2.62 2.79 3.71
C ILE A 59 -3.85 3.02 2.82
N LEU A 60 -4.76 2.03 2.74
CA LEU A 60 -6.02 2.19 2.01
C LEU A 60 -6.87 3.33 2.59
N THR A 61 -6.98 3.39 3.91
CA THR A 61 -7.69 4.47 4.62
C THR A 61 -7.07 5.83 4.33
N ALA A 62 -5.74 5.93 4.32
CA ALA A 62 -5.05 7.16 4.00
C ALA A 62 -5.28 7.59 2.53
N ILE A 63 -5.33 6.63 1.60
CA ILE A 63 -5.67 6.89 0.19
C ILE A 63 -7.12 7.40 0.08
N GLU A 64 -8.07 6.77 0.78
CA GLU A 64 -9.47 7.20 0.80
C GLU A 64 -9.60 8.61 1.38
N CYS A 65 -8.91 8.92 2.48
CA CYS A 65 -8.84 10.26 3.04
C CYS A 65 -8.32 11.29 2.00
N CYS A 66 -7.29 10.94 1.22
CA CYS A 66 -6.79 11.81 0.16
C CYS A 66 -7.80 12.01 -0.97
N ILE A 67 -8.56 10.98 -1.34
CA ILE A 67 -9.61 11.06 -2.37
C ILE A 67 -10.75 11.96 -1.89
N ASP A 68 -11.13 11.80 -0.63
CA ASP A 68 -12.19 12.54 0.04
C ASP A 68 -11.96 14.06 0.08
N GLU A 69 -10.70 14.50 0.13
CA GLU A 69 -10.34 15.93 0.04
C GLU A 69 -10.91 16.58 -1.22
N TRP A 70 -11.11 15.80 -2.29
CA TRP A 70 -11.59 16.26 -3.59
C TRP A 70 -13.08 16.02 -3.81
N SER A 71 -13.80 15.47 -2.83
CA SER A 71 -15.22 15.09 -2.95
C SER A 71 -16.15 16.25 -3.35
N THR A 72 -15.81 17.49 -3.02
CA THR A 72 -16.59 18.68 -3.38
C THR A 72 -16.21 19.30 -4.73
N GLY A 73 -15.33 18.67 -5.50
CA GLY A 73 -14.79 19.19 -6.76
C GLY A 73 -13.70 20.26 -6.59
N SER A 74 -13.24 20.48 -5.36
CA SER A 74 -12.11 21.35 -5.01
C SER A 74 -11.43 20.77 -3.79
N GLN A 75 -10.09 20.83 -3.74
CA GLN A 75 -9.35 20.24 -2.63
C GLN A 75 -9.65 20.97 -1.32
N THR A 76 -10.10 20.22 -0.33
CA THR A 76 -10.27 20.66 1.06
C THR A 76 -9.45 19.76 1.96
N LEU A 77 -8.57 20.36 2.76
CA LEU A 77 -7.72 19.61 3.68
C LEU A 77 -8.60 18.84 4.68
N LYS A 78 -8.51 17.51 4.66
CA LYS A 78 -9.15 16.66 5.67
C LYS A 78 -8.15 16.21 6.72
N LYS A 79 -8.62 15.94 7.93
CA LYS A 79 -7.76 15.48 9.02
C LYS A 79 -7.74 13.97 9.04
N PHE A 80 -6.57 13.38 8.76
CA PHE A 80 -6.41 11.95 8.94
C PHE A 80 -6.30 11.61 10.44
N THR A 81 -7.44 11.33 11.08
CA THR A 81 -7.55 11.04 12.52
C THR A 81 -8.43 9.83 12.77
N SER A 82 -8.21 9.16 13.90
CA SER A 82 -9.01 7.98 14.28
C SER A 82 -10.50 8.33 14.47
N ASP A 83 -10.81 9.50 15.02
CA ASP A 83 -12.20 9.94 15.21
C ASP A 83 -12.95 10.09 13.88
N GLU A 84 -12.28 10.53 12.81
CA GLU A 84 -12.89 10.75 11.49
C GLU A 84 -12.87 9.49 10.61
N TYR A 85 -11.83 8.64 10.71
CA TYR A 85 -11.57 7.55 9.76
C TYR A 85 -11.53 6.13 10.36
N SER A 86 -11.84 5.94 11.65
CA SER A 86 -11.90 4.59 12.26
C SER A 86 -12.89 3.66 11.58
N VAL A 87 -14.09 4.17 11.25
CA VAL A 87 -15.11 3.36 10.56
C VAL A 87 -14.62 2.90 9.18
N ILE A 88 -13.94 3.78 8.43
CA ILE A 88 -13.42 3.49 7.10
C ILE A 88 -12.27 2.48 7.19
N TYR A 89 -11.42 2.61 8.22
CA TYR A 89 -10.39 1.63 8.51
C TYR A 89 -10.98 0.24 8.77
N ASP A 90 -12.03 0.15 9.60
CA ASP A 90 -12.72 -1.11 9.90
C ASP A 90 -13.40 -1.70 8.65
N GLU A 91 -13.96 -0.85 7.78
CA GLU A 91 -14.52 -1.27 6.49
C GLU A 91 -13.44 -1.85 5.56
N HIS A 92 -12.26 -1.22 5.47
CA HIS A 92 -11.13 -1.79 4.73
C HIS A 92 -10.63 -3.10 5.33
N MET A 93 -10.56 -3.23 6.66
CA MET A 93 -10.23 -4.49 7.33
C MET A 93 -11.24 -5.58 6.98
N SER A 94 -12.55 -5.29 7.03
CA SER A 94 -13.59 -6.23 6.62
C SER A 94 -13.44 -6.61 5.14
N GLY A 95 -13.15 -5.65 4.26
CA GLY A 95 -12.95 -5.89 2.84
C GLY A 95 -11.72 -6.78 2.55
N LEU A 96 -10.63 -6.62 3.30
CA LEU A 96 -9.45 -7.49 3.20
C LEU A 96 -9.76 -8.92 3.67
N ALA A 97 -10.51 -9.07 4.77
CA ALA A 97 -10.96 -10.38 5.25
C ALA A 97 -11.88 -11.08 4.23
N ASP A 98 -12.84 -10.35 3.66
CA ASP A 98 -13.72 -10.87 2.60
C ASP A 98 -12.91 -11.25 1.35
N PHE A 99 -11.92 -10.44 0.97
CA PHE A 99 -11.03 -10.74 -0.15
C PHE A 99 -10.23 -12.03 0.09
N ASP A 100 -9.69 -12.22 1.29
CA ASP A 100 -8.96 -13.44 1.62
C ASP A 100 -9.86 -14.67 1.56
N GLU A 101 -11.05 -14.62 2.17
CA GLU A 101 -11.98 -15.75 2.16
C GLU A 101 -12.45 -16.08 0.72
N ASN A 102 -12.76 -15.06 -0.08
CA ASN A 102 -13.18 -15.24 -1.48
C ASN A 102 -12.05 -15.70 -2.41
N THR A 103 -10.79 -15.52 -2.04
CA THR A 103 -9.62 -15.88 -2.87
C THR A 103 -8.73 -16.94 -2.22
N LYS A 104 -9.23 -17.59 -1.16
CA LYS A 104 -8.53 -18.54 -0.32
C LYS A 104 -7.89 -19.70 -1.08
N GLU A 105 -8.55 -20.20 -2.13
CA GLU A 105 -8.02 -21.26 -3.00
C GLU A 105 -6.71 -20.86 -3.67
N TYR A 106 -6.56 -19.57 -3.97
CA TYR A 106 -5.40 -19.01 -4.67
C TYR A 106 -4.39 -18.36 -3.72
N GLY A 107 -4.77 -18.09 -2.46
CA GLY A 107 -3.91 -17.46 -1.46
C GLY A 107 -3.44 -16.06 -1.85
N LEU A 108 -4.32 -15.26 -2.49
CA LEU A 108 -3.92 -13.98 -3.07
C LEU A 108 -3.53 -12.92 -2.03
N LEU A 109 -4.23 -12.84 -0.89
CA LEU A 109 -3.87 -11.87 0.15
C LEU A 109 -2.48 -12.16 0.75
N PRO A 110 -2.13 -13.39 1.17
CA PRO A 110 -0.76 -13.71 1.59
C PRO A 110 0.32 -13.38 0.54
N LEU A 111 0.05 -13.64 -0.74
CA LEU A 111 0.97 -13.31 -1.83
C LEU A 111 1.14 -11.79 -1.98
N LEU A 112 0.04 -11.04 -1.93
CA LEU A 112 0.04 -9.58 -1.98
C LEU A 112 0.86 -8.98 -0.83
N LEU A 113 0.60 -9.39 0.41
CA LEU A 113 1.31 -8.91 1.60
C LEU A 113 2.80 -9.25 1.55
N SER A 114 3.15 -10.43 1.05
CA SER A 114 4.55 -10.82 0.82
C SER A 114 5.21 -9.92 -0.23
N ARG A 115 4.50 -9.62 -1.33
CA ARG A 115 5.01 -8.73 -2.39
C ARG A 115 5.20 -7.31 -1.90
N LEU A 116 4.27 -6.76 -1.12
CA LEU A 116 4.38 -5.43 -0.52
C LEU A 116 5.63 -5.29 0.35
N TYR A 117 5.90 -6.29 1.20
CA TYR A 117 7.11 -6.32 2.03
C TYR A 117 8.39 -6.45 1.19
N ASN A 118 8.44 -7.43 0.27
CA ASN A 118 9.64 -7.70 -0.52
C ASN A 118 10.01 -6.54 -1.46
N ASN A 119 9.03 -5.72 -1.84
CA ASN A 119 9.23 -4.51 -2.63
C ASN A 119 9.45 -3.25 -1.78
N GLY A 120 9.51 -3.37 -0.45
CA GLY A 120 9.92 -2.31 0.45
C GLY A 120 11.31 -1.81 0.07
N ARG A 121 11.44 -0.51 -0.21
CA ARG A 121 12.71 0.09 -0.68
C ARG A 121 13.25 1.09 0.33
N TRP A 122 14.28 0.69 1.08
CA TRP A 122 15.12 1.59 1.85
C TRP A 122 16.48 1.79 1.14
N VAL A 123 17.02 3.01 1.17
CA VAL A 123 18.34 3.36 0.61
C VAL A 123 19.37 3.52 1.73
#